data_AF-A0A7Y2CHU2-F1
#
_entry.id   AF-A0A7Y2CHU2-F1
#
_cell.length_a   1.000
_cell.length_b   1.000
_cell.length_c   1.000
_cell.angle_alpha   90.00
_cell.angle_beta   90.00
_cell.angle_gamma   90.00
#
_symmetry.space_group_name_H-M   'P 1'
#
loop_
_entity.id
_entity.type
_entity.pdbx_description
1 polymer ?
#
loop_
_entity_poly.entity_id
_entity_poly.type
_entity_poly.pdbx_seq_one_letter_code
_entity_poly.pdbx_strand_id
1 'polypeptide(L)'
;FRRVTLPLARGGITAGALLAFARSVGEFGATIIFAGNIPGETRTLPLAIYTGLQSPGGEATAMRLGLLSVLLAVAALGLGEWIRRRDRSGA
;
A
#
# COMPACT_ATOMS: atom_id res chain seq x y z
N PHE A 1 -16.72 -25.31 2.56
CA PHE A 1 -15.94 -24.14 2.12
C PHE A 1 -15.08 -23.52 3.25
N ARG A 2 -15.66 -22.91 4.31
CA ARG A 2 -14.89 -22.17 5.34
C ARG A 2 -13.88 -22.97 6.18
N ARG A 3 -14.10 -24.27 6.42
CA ARG A 3 -13.21 -25.09 7.29
C ARG A 3 -12.13 -25.88 6.55
N VAL A 4 -12.26 -26.02 5.23
CA VAL A 4 -11.37 -26.89 4.42
C VAL A 4 -10.75 -26.08 3.30
N THR A 5 -11.56 -25.53 2.40
CA THR A 5 -11.10 -24.75 1.24
C THR A 5 -10.39 -23.45 1.66
N LEU A 6 -10.97 -22.70 2.60
CA LEU A 6 -10.43 -21.40 2.99
C LEU A 6 -9.05 -21.50 3.69
N PRO A 7 -8.81 -22.42 4.64
CA PRO A 7 -7.47 -22.63 5.21
C PRO A 7 -6.46 -23.14 4.20
N LEU A 8 -6.86 -24.00 3.25
CA LEU A 8 -5.96 -24.49 2.18
C LEU A 8 -5.54 -23.37 1.22
N ALA A 9 -6.44 -22.43 0.93
CA ALA A 9 -6.17 -21.30 0.04
C ALA A 9 -5.45 -20.11 0.73
N ARG A 10 -5.22 -20.17 2.05
CA ARG A 10 -4.72 -19.03 2.85
C ARG A 10 -3.49 -18.35 2.26
N GLY A 11 -2.47 -19.12 1.87
CA GLY A 11 -1.22 -18.56 1.35
C GLY A 11 -1.40 -17.84 0.01
N GLY A 12 -2.27 -18.37 -0.86
CA GLY A 12 -2.62 -17.72 -2.12
C GLY A 12 -3.40 -16.42 -1.91
N ILE A 13 -4.32 -16.41 -0.94
CA ILE A 13 -5.08 -15.22 -0.57
C ILE A 13 -4.15 -14.15 0.01
N THR A 14 -3.22 -14.50 0.90
CA THR A 14 -2.26 -13.54 1.47
C THR A 14 -1.35 -12.96 0.41
N ALA A 15 -0.83 -13.78 -0.50
CA ALA A 15 0.02 -13.33 -1.61
C ALA A 15 -0.76 -12.40 -2.58
N GLY A 16 -1.99 -12.79 -2.95
CA GLY A 16 -2.86 -11.98 -3.80
C GLY A 16 -3.24 -10.65 -3.15
N ALA A 17 -3.55 -10.64 -1.85
CA ALA A 17 -3.85 -9.43 -1.10
C ALA A 17 -2.65 -8.48 -1.05
N LEU A 18 -1.44 -9.00 -0.81
CA LEU A 18 -0.22 -8.20 -0.78
C LEU A 18 0.08 -7.57 -2.15
N LEU A 19 -0.10 -8.34 -3.23
CA LEU A 19 0.07 -7.85 -4.60
C LEU A 19 -0.97 -6.78 -4.95
N ALA A 20 -2.23 -7.01 -4.61
CA ALA A 20 -3.31 -6.03 -4.83
C ALA A 20 -3.07 -4.74 -4.05
N PHE A 21 -2.62 -4.85 -2.79
CA PHE A 21 -2.22 -3.71 -1.98
C PHE A 21 -1.08 -2.93 -2.65
N ALA A 22 0.01 -3.61 -3.01
CA ALA A 22 1.16 -2.98 -3.66
C ALA A 22 0.78 -2.26 -4.96
N ARG A 23 -0.11 -2.86 -5.77
CA ARG A 23 -0.68 -2.22 -6.95
C ARG A 23 -1.48 -0.97 -6.61
N SER A 24 -2.41 -1.07 -5.66
CA SER A 24 -3.30 0.06 -5.29
C SER A 24 -2.53 1.29 -4.81
N VAL A 25 -1.41 1.11 -4.09
CA VAL A 25 -0.55 2.22 -3.65
C VAL A 25 0.11 2.93 -4.84
N GLY A 26 0.37 2.20 -5.93
CA GLY A 26 0.95 2.72 -7.15
C GLY A 26 -0.03 3.36 -8.13
N GLU A 27 -1.35 3.30 -7.88
CA GLU A 27 -2.38 3.84 -8.78
C GLU A 27 -2.50 5.38 -8.70
N PHE A 28 -1.41 6.08 -8.95
CA PHE A 28 -1.36 7.55 -8.96
C PHE A 28 -2.23 8.15 -10.09
N GLY A 29 -2.09 7.62 -11.30
CA GLY A 29 -2.69 8.19 -12.52
C GLY A 29 -4.21 8.05 -12.54
N ALA A 30 -4.73 6.89 -12.16
CA ALA A 30 -6.18 6.69 -12.08
C ALA A 30 -6.81 7.65 -11.06
N THR A 31 -6.20 7.81 -9.88
CA THR A 31 -6.76 8.69 -8.85
C THR A 31 -6.75 10.15 -9.26
N ILE A 32 -5.64 10.68 -9.80
CA ILE A 32 -5.59 12.10 -10.18
C ILE A 32 -6.56 12.44 -11.32
N ILE A 33 -6.77 11.53 -12.26
CA ILE A 33 -7.66 11.74 -13.42
C ILE A 33 -9.14 11.62 -13.03
N PHE A 34 -9.51 10.61 -12.24
CA PHE A 34 -10.91 10.32 -11.96
C PHE A 34 -11.41 10.89 -10.63
N ALA A 35 -10.61 10.84 -9.57
CA ALA A 35 -10.98 11.32 -8.23
C ALA A 35 -10.44 12.73 -7.92
N GLY A 36 -9.48 13.21 -8.71
CA GLY A 36 -8.82 14.50 -8.52
C GLY A 36 -7.86 14.51 -7.33
N ASN A 37 -7.50 15.72 -6.88
CA ASN A 37 -6.56 15.95 -5.78
C ASN A 37 -7.10 16.98 -4.77
N ILE A 38 -8.26 16.68 -4.19
CA ILE A 38 -8.94 17.57 -3.24
C ILE A 38 -8.36 17.35 -1.83
N PRO A 39 -7.71 18.37 -1.22
CA PRO A 39 -7.16 18.23 0.13
C PRO A 39 -8.26 17.89 1.14
N GLY A 40 -8.02 16.86 1.96
CA GLY A 40 -8.95 16.43 3.01
C GLY A 40 -10.10 15.52 2.55
N GLU A 41 -10.24 15.29 1.24
CA GLU A 41 -11.34 14.51 0.67
C GLU A 41 -10.84 13.34 -0.17
N THR A 42 -10.16 13.62 -1.30
CA THR A 42 -9.72 12.59 -2.27
C THR A 42 -8.20 12.47 -2.37
N ARG A 43 -7.46 13.30 -1.63
CA ARG A 43 -5.99 13.32 -1.67
C ARG A 43 -5.38 12.08 -1.03
N THR A 44 -4.74 11.25 -1.84
CA THR A 44 -3.94 10.11 -1.40
C THR A 44 -2.50 10.51 -1.08
N LEU A 45 -1.77 9.62 -0.41
CA LEU A 45 -0.34 9.82 -0.09
C LEU A 45 0.52 10.15 -1.32
N PRO A 46 0.44 9.40 -2.45
CA PRO A 46 1.16 9.73 -3.67
C PRO A 46 0.83 11.13 -4.20
N LEU A 47 -0.45 11.53 -4.16
CA LEU A 47 -0.88 12.86 -4.59
C LEU A 47 -0.35 13.97 -3.69
N ALA A 48 -0.29 13.74 -2.39
CA ALA A 48 0.29 14.69 -1.44
C ALA A 48 1.80 14.87 -1.65
N ILE A 49 2.54 13.80 -1.93
CA ILE A 49 3.97 13.85 -2.27
C ILE A 49 4.16 14.64 -3.58
N TYR A 50 3.41 14.30 -4.62
CA TYR A 50 3.45 15.00 -5.91
C TYR A 50 3.18 16.50 -5.76
N THR A 51 2.13 16.86 -5.02
CA THR A 51 1.77 18.27 -4.77
C THR A 51 2.88 19.00 -4.02
N GLY A 52 3.50 18.35 -3.03
CA GLY A 52 4.62 18.92 -2.29
C GLY A 52 5.84 19.19 -3.17
N LEU A 53 6.16 18.28 -4.11
CA LEU A 53 7.26 18.48 -5.07
C LEU A 53 7.00 19.59 -6.09
N GLN A 54 5.73 19.90 -6.38
CA GLN A 54 5.37 20.99 -7.30
C GLN A 54 5.20 22.35 -6.59
N SER A 55 5.15 22.37 -5.27
CA SER A 55 4.98 23.60 -4.50
C SER A 55 6.34 24.17 -4.08
N PRO A 56 6.61 25.48 -4.27
CA PRO A 56 7.82 26.10 -3.76
C PRO A 56 7.95 25.91 -2.24
N GLY A 57 9.06 25.32 -1.78
CA GLY A 57 9.29 25.03 -0.35
C GLY A 57 8.59 23.78 0.18
N GLY A 58 7.95 22.99 -0.69
CA GLY A 58 7.25 21.76 -0.32
C GLY A 58 8.13 20.51 -0.23
N GLU A 59 9.43 20.61 -0.52
CA GLU A 59 10.38 19.49 -0.61
C GLU A 59 10.51 18.75 0.72
N ALA A 60 10.57 19.50 1.83
CA ALA A 60 10.65 18.91 3.17
C ALA A 60 9.40 18.07 3.50
N THR A 61 8.22 18.55 3.11
CA THR A 61 6.96 17.82 3.29
C THR A 61 6.91 16.59 2.39
N ALA A 62 7.29 16.74 1.11
CA ALA A 62 7.36 15.63 0.17
C ALA A 62 8.33 14.54 0.65
N MET A 63 9.49 14.91 1.20
CA MET A 63 10.46 13.98 1.77
C MET A 63 9.87 13.20 2.96
N ARG A 64 9.22 13.89 3.91
CA ARG A 64 8.59 13.24 5.08
C ARG A 64 7.51 12.25 4.67
N LEU A 65 6.65 12.62 3.72
CA LEU A 65 5.60 11.75 3.20
C LEU A 65 6.18 10.60 2.37
N GLY A 66 7.25 10.84 1.61
CA GLY A 66 7.97 9.81 0.86
C GLY A 66 8.58 8.75 1.77
N LEU A 67 9.26 9.17 2.85
CA LEU A 67 9.79 8.27 3.86
C LEU A 67 8.68 7.46 4.55
N LEU A 68 7.55 8.10 4.86
CA LEU A 68 6.37 7.40 5.41
C LEU A 68 5.84 6.33 4.44
N SER A 69 5.77 6.64 3.14
CA SER A 69 5.32 5.71 2.11
C SER A 69 6.26 4.48 2.02
N VAL A 70 7.57 4.71 2.03
CA VAL A 70 8.57 3.62 2.06
C VAL A 70 8.42 2.77 3.32
N LEU A 71 8.27 3.40 4.48
CA LEU A 71 8.07 2.69 5.75
C LEU A 71 6.81 1.82 5.71
N LEU A 72 5.70 2.34 5.19
CA LEU A 72 4.45 1.60 5.02
C LEU A 72 4.61 0.41 4.07
N ALA A 73 5.32 0.59 2.95
CA ALA A 73 5.61 -0.50 2.01
C ALA A 73 6.45 -1.61 2.67
N VAL A 74 7.52 -1.25 3.38
CA VAL A 74 8.37 -2.21 4.11
C VAL A 74 7.57 -2.92 5.21
N ALA A 75 6.74 -2.19 5.96
CA ALA A 75 5.90 -2.76 7.00
C ALA A 75 4.87 -3.76 6.42
N ALA A 76 4.23 -3.43 5.30
CA ALA A 76 3.29 -4.32 4.62
C ALA A 76 3.97 -5.60 4.11
N LEU A 77 5.15 -5.48 3.50
CA LEU A 77 5.96 -6.63 3.06
C LEU A 77 6.41 -7.48 4.24
N GLY A 78 6.91 -6.86 5.31
CA GLY A 78 7.34 -7.54 6.52
C GLY A 78 6.20 -8.29 7.21
N LEU A 79 5.02 -7.67 7.29
CA LEU A 79 3.81 -8.31 7.81
C LEU A 79 3.39 -9.49 6.92
N GLY A 80 3.38 -9.31 5.60
CA GLY A 80 3.06 -10.38 4.65
C GLY A 80 3.99 -11.58 4.80
N GLU A 81 5.29 -11.35 4.92
CA GLU A 81 6.29 -12.40 5.15
C GLU A 81 6.14 -13.06 6.51
N TRP A 82 5.82 -12.31 7.57
CA TRP A 82 5.59 -12.87 8.89
C TRP A 82 4.35 -13.78 8.93
N ILE A 83 3.25 -13.37 8.30
CA ILE A 83 2.04 -14.20 8.16
C ILE A 83 2.37 -15.48 7.38
N ARG A 84 3.08 -15.35 6.26
CA ARG A 84 3.49 -16.49 5.43
C ARG A 84 4.43 -17.47 6.16
N ARG A 85 5.33 -16.96 7.00
CA ARG A 85 6.21 -17.78 7.83
C ARG A 85 5.43 -18.61 8.85
N ARG A 86 4.46 -18.00 9.54
CA ARG A 86 3.59 -18.73 10.49
C ARG A 86 2.78 -19.83 9.82
N ASP A 87 2.32 -19.62 8.60
CA ASP A 87 1.58 -20.63 7.86
C ASP A 87 2.44 -21.84 7.43
N ARG A 88 3.75 -21.67 7.25
CA ARG A 88 4.69 -22.78 7.00
C ARG A 88 5.08 -23.55 8.27
N SER A 89 5.08 -22.90 9.43
CA SER A 89 5.49 -23.53 10.69
C SER A 89 4.43 -24.44 11.33
N GLY A 90 3.20 -24.45 10.80
CA GLY A 90 2.09 -25.29 11.26
C GLY A 90 1.62 -26.32 10.23
N ALA A 91 2.45 -26.65 9.24
CA ALA A 91 2.24 -27.72 8.27
C ALA A 91 3.22 -28.87 8.52
#